data_AF-A0A2V9A1K7-F1
#
_entry.id   AF-A0A2V9A1K7-F1
#
_cell.length_a   1.000
_cell.length_b   1.000
_cell.length_c   1.000
_cell.angle_alpha   90.00
_cell.angle_beta   90.00
_cell.angle_gamma   90.00
#
_symmetry.space_group_name_H-M   'P 1'
#
loop_
_entity.id
_entity.type
_entity.pdbx_description
1 polymer ?
#
loop_
_entity_poly.entity_id
_entity_poly.type
_entity_poly.pdbx_seq_one_letter_code
_entity_poly.pdbx_strand_id
1 'polypeptide(L)'
;MEPRFAFTAQFWGNGGVVCRAVEDRPGPVVEQQFGQFSTWTQANACAVKLNEGLGLDPLDVREIVTSSFLATACVLQAALAANRSWSNSAVRLATRAAHRNFLLAELSLALTFCRSARQLATENTGHLLRHVQNAIVHARQFMALFGGDASELKDISASLTAVNAALLAPALQPTSQ
;
A
#
# COMPACT_ATOMS: atom_id res chain seq x y z
N MET A 1 19.61 -19.23 -3.49
CA MET A 1 18.32 -19.26 -2.77
C MET A 1 17.29 -18.70 -3.73
N GLU A 2 16.23 -19.43 -4.06
CA GLU A 2 15.18 -18.86 -4.91
C GLU A 2 14.43 -17.76 -4.13
N PRO A 3 14.10 -16.63 -4.76
CA PRO A 3 13.40 -15.55 -4.09
C PRO A 3 11.98 -15.97 -3.72
N ARG A 4 11.54 -15.62 -2.49
CA ARG A 4 10.16 -15.89 -2.04
C ARG A 4 9.18 -15.17 -2.96
N PHE A 5 8.09 -15.85 -3.31
CA PHE A 5 7.05 -15.27 -4.14
C PHE A 5 5.67 -15.70 -3.66
N ALA A 6 4.68 -14.90 -3.99
CA ALA A 6 3.28 -15.17 -3.71
C ALA A 6 2.40 -14.67 -4.87
N PHE A 7 1.20 -15.21 -4.99
CA PHE A 7 0.22 -14.76 -5.95
C PHE A 7 -0.72 -13.72 -5.34
N THR A 8 -1.10 -12.75 -6.17
CA THR A 8 -2.09 -11.72 -5.84
C THR A 8 -2.95 -11.44 -7.06
N ALA A 9 -4.03 -10.68 -6.89
CA ALA A 9 -4.89 -10.26 -8.00
C ALA A 9 -4.79 -8.76 -8.25
N GLN A 10 -4.77 -8.39 -9.53
CA GLN A 10 -4.79 -7.00 -9.99
C GLN A 10 -5.98 -6.79 -10.93
N PHE A 11 -6.49 -5.56 -10.99
CA PHE A 11 -7.50 -5.20 -11.97
C PHE A 11 -6.89 -5.11 -13.37
N TRP A 12 -7.63 -5.58 -14.37
CA TRP A 12 -7.29 -5.42 -15.79
C TRP A 12 -8.54 -5.00 -16.55
N GLY A 13 -8.67 -3.69 -16.82
CA GLY A 13 -9.93 -3.11 -17.30
C GLY A 13 -11.07 -3.37 -16.30
N ASN A 14 -12.16 -3.99 -16.79
CA ASN A 14 -13.31 -4.35 -15.95
C ASN A 14 -13.16 -5.73 -15.27
N GLY A 15 -12.06 -6.45 -15.52
CA GLY A 15 -11.82 -7.80 -15.01
C GLY A 15 -10.67 -7.88 -14.01
N GLY A 16 -10.27 -9.12 -13.71
CA GLY A 16 -9.14 -9.42 -12.82
C GLY A 16 -8.09 -10.28 -13.52
N VAL A 17 -6.83 -10.14 -13.10
CA VAL A 17 -5.73 -11.02 -13.51
C VAL A 17 -4.97 -11.49 -12.28
N VAL A 18 -4.39 -12.68 -12.37
CA VAL A 18 -3.47 -13.20 -11.34
C VAL A 18 -2.07 -12.67 -11.65
N CYS A 19 -1.41 -12.17 -10.62
CA CYS A 19 -0.04 -11.68 -10.69
C CYS A 19 0.83 -12.43 -9.67
N ARG A 20 2.11 -12.63 -10.01
CA ARG A 20 3.15 -13.09 -9.10
C ARG A 20 3.89 -11.88 -8.52
N ALA A 21 3.81 -11.71 -7.22
CA ALA A 21 4.66 -10.82 -6.46
C ALA A 21 5.92 -11.58 -6.03
N VAL A 22 7.09 -10.98 -6.21
CA VAL A 22 8.36 -11.53 -5.72
C VAL A 22 8.88 -10.57 -4.66
N GLU A 23 9.28 -11.12 -3.52
CA GLU A 23 9.80 -10.35 -2.40
C GLU A 23 10.99 -9.48 -2.84
N ASP A 24 10.98 -8.22 -2.39
CA ASP A 24 11.95 -7.16 -2.71
C ASP A 24 12.10 -6.83 -4.20
N ARG A 25 11.27 -7.42 -5.06
CA ARG A 25 11.23 -7.12 -6.49
C ARG A 25 10.11 -6.12 -6.79
N PRO A 26 10.40 -5.05 -7.53
CA PRO A 26 9.37 -4.08 -7.94
C PRO A 26 8.25 -4.74 -8.75
N GLY A 27 7.06 -4.75 -8.17
CA GLY A 27 5.78 -4.91 -8.87
C GLY A 27 5.36 -6.36 -9.06
N PRO A 28 4.10 -6.71 -8.75
CA PRO A 28 3.55 -7.99 -9.16
C PRO A 28 3.48 -8.09 -10.69
N VAL A 29 3.99 -9.20 -11.25
CA VAL A 29 4.01 -9.47 -12.69
C VAL A 29 2.81 -10.33 -13.07
N VAL A 30 2.10 -9.99 -14.14
CA VAL A 30 0.95 -10.76 -14.62
C VAL A 30 1.38 -12.18 -15.03
N GLU A 31 0.70 -13.18 -14.50
CA GLU A 31 0.90 -14.59 -14.82
C GLU A 31 -0.04 -15.00 -15.96
N GLN A 32 0.44 -14.85 -17.20
CA GLN A 32 -0.37 -15.01 -18.41
C GLN A 32 -1.06 -16.38 -18.53
N GLN A 33 -0.48 -17.43 -17.92
CA GLN A 33 -1.02 -18.79 -17.94
C GLN A 33 -2.42 -18.93 -17.34
N PHE A 34 -2.83 -18.01 -16.44
CA PHE A 34 -4.15 -18.03 -15.83
C PHE A 34 -5.19 -17.20 -16.59
N GLY A 35 -4.75 -16.42 -17.59
CA GLY A 35 -5.62 -15.55 -18.36
C GLY A 35 -6.30 -14.45 -17.54
N GLN A 36 -7.38 -13.91 -18.10
CA GLN A 36 -8.20 -12.88 -17.47
C GLN A 36 -9.48 -13.49 -16.89
N PHE A 37 -9.82 -13.08 -15.68
CA PHE A 37 -11.07 -13.39 -15.00
C PHE A 37 -12.08 -12.28 -15.22
N SER A 38 -13.38 -12.62 -15.21
CA SER A 38 -14.45 -11.64 -15.42
C SER A 38 -14.53 -10.62 -14.29
N THR A 39 -14.03 -10.94 -13.10
CA THR A 39 -13.98 -10.04 -11.94
C THR A 39 -12.67 -10.18 -11.19
N TRP A 40 -12.28 -9.12 -10.49
CA TRP A 40 -11.14 -9.17 -9.57
C TRP A 40 -11.30 -10.23 -8.48
N THR A 41 -12.51 -10.39 -7.93
CA THR A 41 -12.79 -11.36 -6.87
C THR A 41 -12.48 -12.80 -7.30
N GLN A 42 -12.80 -13.15 -8.55
CA GLN A 42 -12.47 -14.47 -9.10
C GLN A 42 -10.97 -14.67 -9.25
N ALA A 43 -10.26 -13.65 -9.75
CA ALA A 43 -8.79 -13.69 -9.82
C ALA A 43 -8.17 -13.82 -8.42
N ASN A 44 -8.71 -13.11 -7.42
CA ASN A 44 -8.22 -13.17 -6.05
C ASN A 44 -8.48 -14.55 -5.41
N ALA A 45 -9.65 -15.15 -5.64
CA ALA A 45 -9.94 -16.50 -5.18
C ALA A 45 -9.00 -17.54 -5.82
N CYS A 46 -8.63 -17.36 -7.10
CA CYS A 46 -7.61 -18.17 -7.75
C CYS A 46 -6.23 -17.98 -7.09
N ALA A 47 -5.80 -16.73 -6.89
CA ALA A 47 -4.52 -16.42 -6.24
C ALA A 47 -4.41 -17.03 -4.83
N VAL A 48 -5.48 -16.96 -4.03
CA VAL A 48 -5.53 -17.58 -2.70
C VAL A 48 -5.30 -19.09 -2.78
N LYS A 49 -6.01 -19.80 -3.66
CA LYS A 49 -5.83 -21.25 -3.86
C LYS A 49 -4.43 -21.62 -4.32
N LEU A 50 -3.81 -20.79 -5.16
CA LEU A 50 -2.43 -21.00 -5.59
C LEU A 50 -1.45 -20.88 -4.42
N ASN A 51 -1.66 -19.90 -3.54
CA ASN A 51 -0.84 -19.72 -2.34
C ASN A 51 -1.03 -20.86 -1.33
N GLU A 52 -2.26 -21.35 -1.16
CA GLU A 52 -2.55 -22.56 -0.37
C GLU A 52 -1.80 -23.78 -0.92
N GLY A 53 -1.78 -23.94 -2.25
CA GLY A 53 -1.02 -25.01 -2.93
C GLY A 53 0.50 -24.91 -2.76
N LEU A 54 1.01 -23.72 -2.46
CA LEU A 54 2.42 -23.49 -2.09
C LEU A 54 2.69 -23.65 -0.59
N GLY A 55 1.65 -23.90 0.22
CA GLY A 55 1.75 -24.01 1.67
C GLY A 55 2.14 -22.69 2.35
N LEU A 56 1.87 -21.55 1.72
CA LEU A 56 2.19 -20.23 2.28
C LEU A 56 1.13 -19.81 3.30
N ASP A 57 1.59 -19.30 4.44
CA ASP A 57 0.69 -18.66 5.41
C ASP A 57 0.11 -17.35 4.82
N PRO A 58 -1.15 -17.01 5.09
CA PRO A 58 -1.73 -15.75 4.65
C PRO A 58 -0.93 -14.50 5.06
N LEU A 59 -0.23 -14.52 6.19
CA LEU A 59 0.67 -13.46 6.63
C LEU A 59 1.92 -13.37 5.74
N ASP A 60 2.53 -14.51 5.39
CA ASP A 60 3.68 -14.56 4.49
C ASP A 60 3.32 -14.05 3.10
N VAL A 61 2.16 -14.47 2.58
CA VAL A 61 1.62 -13.96 1.30
C VAL A 61 1.50 -12.44 1.35
N ARG A 62 0.96 -11.91 2.46
CA ARG A 62 0.78 -10.47 2.64
C ARG A 62 2.13 -9.76 2.68
N GLU A 63 3.09 -10.29 3.43
CA GLU A 63 4.45 -9.75 3.54
C GLU A 63 5.12 -9.65 2.16
N ILE A 64 5.17 -10.75 1.41
CA ILE A 64 5.80 -10.82 0.09
C ILE A 64 5.14 -9.83 -0.89
N VAL A 65 3.80 -9.82 -0.93
CA VAL A 65 3.04 -8.92 -1.80
C VAL A 65 3.29 -7.47 -1.42
N THR A 66 3.26 -7.13 -0.13
CA THR A 66 3.53 -5.79 0.37
C THR A 66 4.96 -5.35 0.07
N SER A 67 5.96 -6.21 0.28
CA SER A 67 7.36 -5.92 -0.07
C SER A 67 7.50 -5.61 -1.57
N SER A 68 6.87 -6.40 -2.45
CA SER A 68 6.91 -6.15 -3.89
C SER A 68 6.26 -4.81 -4.29
N PHE A 69 5.16 -4.45 -3.63
CA PHE A 69 4.55 -3.12 -3.81
C PHE A 69 5.42 -1.98 -3.29
N LEU A 70 6.07 -2.15 -2.13
CA LEU A 70 6.99 -1.17 -1.57
C LEU A 70 8.20 -0.94 -2.48
N ALA A 71 8.78 -2.01 -3.02
CA ALA A 71 9.86 -1.93 -3.99
C ALA A 71 9.43 -1.17 -5.26
N THR A 72 8.17 -1.32 -5.69
CA THR A 72 7.59 -0.52 -6.77
C THR A 72 7.57 0.96 -6.41
N ALA A 73 7.12 1.32 -5.21
CA ALA A 73 7.07 2.70 -4.75
C ALA A 73 8.46 3.35 -4.72
N CYS A 74 9.49 2.63 -4.25
CA CYS A 74 10.87 3.11 -4.26
C CYS A 74 11.38 3.37 -5.69
N VAL A 75 11.15 2.46 -6.63
CA VAL A 75 11.55 2.65 -8.03
C VAL A 75 10.79 3.80 -8.69
N LEU A 76 9.49 3.93 -8.42
CA LEU A 76 8.69 5.03 -8.93
C LEU A 76 9.13 6.38 -8.36
N GLN A 77 9.46 6.45 -7.08
CA GLN A 77 9.99 7.65 -6.44
C GLN A 77 11.34 8.05 -7.05
N ALA A 78 12.24 7.09 -7.27
CA ALA A 78 13.52 7.33 -7.96
C ALA A 78 13.31 7.81 -9.39
N ALA A 79 12.38 7.21 -10.14
CA ALA A 79 12.05 7.62 -11.51
C ALA A 79 11.45 9.03 -11.58
N LEU A 80 10.58 9.39 -10.64
CA LEU A 80 10.00 10.75 -10.54
C LEU A 80 11.05 11.80 -10.15
N ALA A 81 11.96 11.47 -9.24
CA ALA A 81 13.07 12.34 -8.85
C ALA A 81 14.05 12.57 -10.02
N ALA A 82 14.24 11.55 -10.86
CA ALA A 82 15.16 11.59 -11.99
C ALA A 82 14.61 12.30 -13.24
N ASN A 83 13.29 12.40 -13.44
CA ASN A 83 12.73 12.85 -14.71
C ASN A 83 11.72 14.01 -14.59
N ARG A 84 12.21 15.24 -14.82
CA ARG A 84 11.38 16.46 -14.94
C ARG A 84 10.62 16.57 -16.28
N SER A 85 10.85 15.69 -17.26
CA SER A 85 10.43 15.88 -18.67
C SER A 85 9.17 15.12 -19.10
N TRP A 86 8.57 14.27 -18.26
CA TRP A 86 7.39 13.48 -18.64
C TRP A 86 6.08 14.28 -18.51
N SER A 87 5.99 15.44 -19.14
CA SER A 87 4.75 16.20 -19.21
C SER A 87 3.68 15.40 -20.00
N ASN A 88 2.63 14.96 -19.28
CA ASN A 88 1.38 14.37 -19.79
C ASN A 88 1.44 12.95 -20.41
N SER A 89 2.40 12.10 -20.04
CA SER A 89 2.37 10.68 -20.46
C SER A 89 1.40 9.83 -19.62
N ALA A 90 0.78 8.81 -20.23
CA ALA A 90 -0.05 7.82 -19.53
C ALA A 90 0.74 7.11 -18.40
N VAL A 91 2.06 6.94 -18.58
CA VAL A 91 2.96 6.40 -17.56
C VAL A 91 3.02 7.31 -16.34
N ARG A 92 3.10 8.64 -16.51
CA ARG A 92 3.04 9.57 -15.37
C ARG A 92 1.71 9.47 -14.64
N LEU A 93 0.59 9.34 -15.34
CA LEU A 93 -0.74 9.20 -14.73
C LEU A 93 -0.86 7.89 -13.94
N ALA A 94 -0.42 6.76 -14.52
CA ALA A 94 -0.41 5.48 -13.83
C ALA A 94 0.53 5.49 -12.60
N THR A 95 1.72 6.08 -12.74
CA THR A 95 2.67 6.26 -11.63
C THR A 95 2.10 7.14 -10.53
N ARG A 96 1.42 8.23 -10.88
CA ARG A 96 0.73 9.10 -9.91
C ARG A 96 -0.37 8.35 -9.17
N ALA A 97 -1.19 7.59 -9.90
CA ALA A 97 -2.26 6.78 -9.31
C ALA A 97 -1.68 5.73 -8.35
N ALA A 98 -0.61 5.05 -8.73
CA ALA A 98 0.08 4.08 -7.88
C ALA A 98 0.66 4.72 -6.61
N HIS A 99 1.33 5.87 -6.74
CA HIS A 99 1.88 6.61 -5.58
C HIS A 99 0.76 7.09 -4.65
N ARG A 100 -0.35 7.62 -5.20
CA ARG A 100 -1.52 8.00 -4.40
C ARG A 100 -2.10 6.81 -3.63
N ASN A 101 -2.29 5.68 -4.31
CA ASN A 101 -2.82 4.47 -3.67
C ASN A 101 -1.89 3.97 -2.56
N PHE A 102 -0.58 4.03 -2.78
CA PHE A 102 0.42 3.71 -1.77
C PHE A 102 0.29 4.61 -0.53
N LEU A 103 0.23 5.93 -0.71
CA LEU A 103 0.09 6.87 0.42
C LEU A 103 -1.21 6.69 1.19
N LEU A 104 -2.31 6.40 0.50
CA LEU A 104 -3.59 6.10 1.17
C LEU A 104 -3.49 4.82 2.02
N ALA A 105 -2.79 3.80 1.52
CA ALA A 105 -2.53 2.57 2.28
C ALA A 105 -1.61 2.85 3.49
N GLU A 106 -0.56 3.64 3.32
CA GLU A 106 0.36 4.03 4.38
C GLU A 106 -0.36 4.84 5.48
N LEU A 107 -1.23 5.79 5.12
CA LEU A 107 -2.04 6.56 6.08
C LEU A 107 -3.09 5.70 6.79
N SER A 108 -3.68 4.72 6.09
CA SER A 108 -4.61 3.76 6.69
C SER A 108 -3.91 2.86 7.72
N LEU A 109 -2.68 2.43 7.42
CA LEU A 109 -1.85 1.68 8.36
C LEU A 109 -1.46 2.55 9.56
N ALA A 110 -1.09 3.81 9.33
CA ALA A 110 -0.81 4.77 10.40
C ALA A 110 -2.03 4.96 11.35
N LEU A 111 -3.24 5.07 10.81
CA LEU A 111 -4.47 5.10 11.62
C LEU A 111 -4.62 3.86 12.51
N THR A 112 -4.31 2.69 11.95
CA THR A 112 -4.34 1.43 12.69
C THR A 112 -3.32 1.44 13.82
N PHE A 113 -2.10 1.88 13.54
CA PHE A 113 -1.05 2.02 14.55
C PHE A 113 -1.42 3.02 15.66
N CYS A 114 -2.06 4.15 15.35
CA CYS A 114 -2.57 5.07 16.37
C CYS A 114 -3.57 4.38 17.30
N ARG A 115 -4.46 3.53 16.76
CA ARG A 115 -5.44 2.78 17.57
C ARG A 115 -4.76 1.71 18.41
N SER A 116 -3.84 0.95 17.83
CA SER A 116 -3.09 -0.09 18.54
C SER A 116 -2.20 0.49 19.64
N ALA A 117 -1.49 1.59 19.38
CA ALA A 117 -0.70 2.32 20.38
C ALA A 117 -1.55 2.80 21.57
N ARG A 118 -2.82 3.17 21.32
CA ARG A 118 -3.76 3.58 22.37
C ARG A 118 -4.33 2.42 23.18
N GLN A 119 -4.48 1.24 22.58
CA GLN A 119 -5.07 0.06 23.21
C GLN A 119 -4.03 -0.84 23.89
N LEU A 120 -2.81 -0.85 23.36
CA LEU A 120 -1.74 -1.76 23.74
C LEU A 120 -0.51 -0.91 24.05
N ALA A 121 -0.45 -0.39 25.29
CA ALA A 121 0.73 0.27 25.82
C ALA A 121 1.85 -0.77 25.96
N THR A 122 2.56 -1.00 24.86
CA THR A 122 3.64 -1.99 24.72
C THR A 122 4.96 -1.29 24.44
N GLU A 123 6.08 -1.99 24.59
CA GLU A 123 7.42 -1.48 24.30
C GLU A 123 7.56 -0.96 22.85
N ASN A 124 6.75 -1.47 21.91
CA ASN A 124 6.77 -1.10 20.50
C ASN A 124 6.01 0.20 20.17
N THR A 125 5.34 0.82 21.14
CA THR A 125 4.54 2.05 20.93
C THR A 125 5.38 3.18 20.30
N GLY A 126 6.65 3.32 20.70
CA GLY A 126 7.54 4.33 20.13
C GLY A 126 7.85 4.09 18.64
N HIS A 127 8.01 2.84 18.22
CA HIS A 127 8.21 2.46 16.82
C HIS A 127 6.96 2.71 15.98
N LEU A 128 5.79 2.37 16.52
CA LEU A 128 4.49 2.63 15.88
C LEU A 128 4.26 4.13 15.66
N LEU A 129 4.51 4.96 16.68
CA LEU A 129 4.38 6.42 16.56
C LEU A 129 5.36 7.02 15.56
N ARG A 130 6.59 6.49 15.47
CA ARG A 130 7.57 6.92 14.47
C ARG A 130 7.11 6.57 13.04
N HIS A 131 6.54 5.38 12.82
CA HIS A 131 5.95 5.02 11.54
C HIS A 131 4.80 5.95 11.15
N VAL A 132 3.93 6.29 12.11
CA VAL A 132 2.85 7.25 11.91
C VAL A 132 3.39 8.63 11.50
N GLN A 133 4.42 9.13 12.18
CA GLN A 133 5.06 10.40 11.85
C GLN A 133 5.69 10.39 10.46
N ASN A 134 6.36 9.31 10.07
CA ASN A 134 6.95 9.16 8.74
C ASN A 134 5.86 9.19 7.65
N ALA A 135 4.75 8.48 7.86
CA ALA A 135 3.61 8.49 6.93
C ALA A 135 3.04 9.91 6.75
N ILE A 136 2.94 10.70 7.82
CA ILE A 136 2.51 12.11 7.76
C ILE A 136 3.50 12.95 6.94
N VAL A 137 4.80 12.78 7.17
CA VAL A 137 5.84 13.52 6.45
C VAL A 137 5.81 13.16 4.96
N HIS A 138 5.73 11.88 4.61
CA HIS A 138 5.62 11.41 3.24
C HIS A 138 4.38 11.98 2.54
N ALA A 139 3.22 11.92 3.18
CA ALA A 139 1.99 12.47 2.62
C ALA A 139 2.09 13.99 2.38
N ARG A 140 2.69 14.75 3.30
CA ARG A 140 2.91 16.20 3.14
C ARG A 140 3.89 16.52 2.01
N GLN A 141 5.00 15.79 1.92
CA GLN A 141 5.98 15.96 0.85
C GLN A 141 5.36 15.65 -0.51
N PHE A 142 4.57 14.57 -0.60
CA PHE A 142 3.83 14.26 -1.80
C PHE A 142 2.88 15.40 -2.18
N MET A 143 2.03 15.86 -1.25
CA MET A 143 1.11 16.97 -1.51
C MET A 143 1.82 18.24 -1.99
N ALA A 144 3.00 18.56 -1.44
CA ALA A 144 3.78 19.74 -1.83
C ALA A 144 4.40 19.62 -3.23
N LEU A 145 4.75 18.40 -3.66
CA LEU A 145 5.33 18.12 -4.97
C LEU A 145 4.26 17.74 -6.02
N PHE A 146 3.01 17.57 -5.60
CA PHE A 146 1.93 17.11 -6.46
C PHE A 146 1.33 18.24 -7.29
N GLY A 147 1.54 18.19 -8.61
CA GLY A 147 0.90 19.09 -9.57
C GLY A 147 -0.30 18.46 -10.29
N GLY A 148 -1.19 17.76 -9.57
CA GLY A 148 -2.42 17.13 -10.11
C GLY A 148 -3.70 17.78 -9.58
N ASP A 149 -4.86 17.19 -9.89
CA ASP A 149 -6.17 17.81 -9.62
C ASP A 149 -6.53 17.85 -8.12
N ALA A 150 -7.29 18.89 -7.74
CA ALA A 150 -7.69 19.12 -6.35
C ALA A 150 -8.52 17.98 -5.74
N SER A 151 -9.19 17.15 -6.54
CA SER A 151 -9.98 16.02 -6.02
C SER A 151 -9.09 14.87 -5.53
N GLU A 152 -7.95 14.62 -6.17
CA GLU A 152 -7.03 13.54 -5.78
C GLU A 152 -6.33 13.85 -4.44
N LEU A 153 -6.05 15.13 -4.21
CA LEU A 153 -5.49 15.65 -2.96
C LEU A 153 -6.51 15.64 -1.82
N LYS A 154 -7.81 15.66 -2.12
CA LYS A 154 -8.88 15.70 -1.10
C LYS A 154 -8.88 14.45 -0.23
N ASP A 155 -8.70 13.27 -0.82
CA ASP A 155 -8.72 12.00 -0.08
C ASP A 155 -7.48 11.83 0.81
N ILE A 156 -6.32 12.28 0.31
CA ILE A 156 -5.07 12.29 1.07
C ILE A 156 -5.19 13.28 2.22
N SER A 157 -5.71 14.49 1.98
CA SER A 157 -5.94 15.51 3.00
C SER A 157 -6.92 15.05 4.09
N ALA A 158 -8.02 14.41 3.70
CA ALA A 158 -8.99 13.83 4.63
C ALA A 158 -8.35 12.72 5.49
N SER A 159 -7.58 11.84 4.87
CA SER A 159 -6.85 10.77 5.57
C SER A 159 -5.79 11.32 6.52
N LEU A 160 -5.04 12.34 6.11
CA LEU A 160 -4.06 13.03 6.94
C LEU A 160 -4.71 13.70 8.16
N THR A 161 -5.88 14.30 7.96
CA THR A 161 -6.67 14.92 9.04
C THR A 161 -7.12 13.86 10.04
N ALA A 162 -7.60 12.71 9.56
CA ALA A 162 -7.98 11.60 10.41
C ALA A 162 -6.80 11.04 11.22
N VAL A 163 -5.61 10.90 10.61
CA VAL A 163 -4.39 10.44 11.31
C VAL A 163 -4.00 11.43 12.41
N ASN A 164 -3.97 12.73 12.11
CA ASN A 164 -3.66 13.77 13.09
C ASN A 164 -4.66 13.79 14.25
N ALA A 165 -5.95 13.65 13.95
CA ALA A 165 -6.98 13.55 15.00
C ALA A 165 -6.79 12.29 15.87
N ALA A 166 -6.43 11.15 15.27
CA ALA A 166 -6.19 9.91 16.00
C ALA A 166 -4.93 9.94 16.88
N LEU A 167 -3.90 10.67 16.47
CA LEU A 167 -2.69 10.93 17.27
C LEU A 167 -2.97 11.79 18.51
N LEU A 168 -3.81 12.81 18.35
CA LEU A 168 -4.15 13.76 19.41
C LEU A 168 -5.24 13.22 20.36
N ALA A 169 -5.85 12.08 20.02
CA ALA A 169 -6.93 11.49 20.81
C ALA A 169 -6.38 10.89 22.13
N PRO A 170 -7.01 11.18 23.29
CA PRO A 170 -6.57 10.64 24.57
C PRO A 170 -6.63 9.10 24.61
N ALA A 171 -5.79 8.46 25.43
CA ALA A 171 -5.84 7.03 25.67
C ALA A 171 -7.23 6.59 26.16
N LEU A 172 -7.75 5.47 25.65
CA LEU A 172 -9.01 4.92 26.13
C LEU A 172 -8.76 4.41 27.56
N GLN A 173 -9.38 5.05 28.55
CA GLN A 173 -9.38 4.50 29.90
C GLN A 173 -10.11 3.16 29.87
N PRO A 174 -9.55 2.08 30.46
CA PRO A 174 -10.30 0.86 30.64
C PRO A 174 -11.50 1.17 31.52
N THR A 175 -12.70 0.89 31.02
CA THR A 175 -13.90 0.89 31.85
C THR A 175 -13.70 -0.16 32.94
N SER A 176 -13.37 0.28 34.14
CA SER A 176 -13.42 -0.52 35.35
C SER A 176 -14.87 -1.00 35.53
N GLN A 177 -15.07 -2.31 35.34
CA GLN A 177 -16.21 -3.04 35.89
C GLN A 177 -15.87 -3.49 37.31
#